data_AF-A0A286EI86-F1
#
_entry.id   AF-A0A286EI86-F1
#
_cell.length_a   1.000
_cell.length_b   1.000
_cell.length_c   1.000
_cell.angle_alpha   90.00
_cell.angle_beta   90.00
_cell.angle_gamma   90.00
#
_symmetry.space_group_name_H-M   'P 1'
#
loop_
_entity.id
_entity.type
_entity.pdbx_description
1 polymer ?
#
loop_
_entity_poly.entity_id
_entity_poly.type
_entity_poly.pdbx_seq_one_letter_code
_entity_poly.pdbx_strand_id
1 'polypeptide(L)'
;MYVEAPRGYATAWVLAAFLVGGLIFDLVVGSGWAHVLLWVAAFAIVVGADVLATRAASARRSLVVTTTQVRVAADVLERSSIVGLAEEDATTYRVLGRMVGEGSPRGFQDVTLLLVDDSTIIVPTRDPERLIDVLRVRPGADHPIRVLPADDADTVDEIVERSGALFTVAGYLPQPSGEPADAAFQELVTMGAGDPLVGVARLRVVDGRAHLSALAVLPANMRHGIGSALLESVCVWAADCGYQALTLTTYADVAWNGPFFAARGFVRAGKLSPGLESIRTAERAVGLDHIADRVVMVRTLATPVAE
;
A
#
# COMPACT_ATOMS: atom_id res chain seq x y z
N MET A 1 -4.03 10.90 -6.39
CA MET A 1 -4.60 10.43 -7.67
C MET A 1 -3.45 10.27 -8.66
N TYR A 2 -3.20 9.07 -9.15
CA TYR A 2 -2.18 8.79 -10.17
C TYR A 2 -2.88 8.47 -11.49
N VAL A 3 -2.47 9.13 -12.57
CA VAL A 3 -3.08 8.97 -13.90
C VAL A 3 -1.96 8.77 -14.91
N GLU A 4 -2.03 7.67 -15.64
CA GLU A 4 -1.10 7.39 -16.72
C GLU A 4 -1.81 7.54 -18.07
N ALA A 5 -1.37 8.53 -18.86
CA ALA A 5 -1.97 8.84 -20.15
C ALA A 5 -1.56 7.80 -21.23
N PRO A 6 -2.43 7.51 -22.21
CA PRO A 6 -2.10 6.62 -23.33
C PRO A 6 -1.02 7.24 -24.23
N ARG A 7 -0.27 6.38 -24.95
CA ARG A 7 0.75 6.82 -25.92
C ARG A 7 0.13 7.79 -26.92
N GLY A 8 0.71 8.99 -27.04
CA GLY A 8 0.49 9.84 -28.20
C GLY A 8 1.13 9.18 -29.40
N TYR A 9 0.34 8.63 -30.32
CA TYR A 9 0.87 8.13 -31.57
C TYR A 9 1.07 9.31 -32.52
N ALA A 10 2.31 9.53 -32.96
CA ALA A 10 2.66 10.51 -33.97
C ALA A 10 2.17 10.12 -35.39
N THR A 11 1.33 9.08 -35.54
CA THR A 11 0.85 8.53 -36.82
C THR A 11 -0.13 9.47 -37.53
N ALA A 12 -0.97 10.20 -36.77
CA ALA A 12 -1.94 11.15 -37.32
C ALA A 12 -1.27 12.22 -38.19
N TRP A 13 -0.14 12.76 -37.70
CA TRP A 13 0.60 13.83 -38.37
C TRP A 13 1.32 13.36 -39.63
N VAL A 14 1.79 12.11 -39.65
CA VAL A 14 2.42 11.52 -40.83
C VAL A 14 1.37 11.26 -41.93
N LEU A 15 0.21 10.69 -41.57
CA LEU A 15 -0.90 10.49 -42.51
C LEU A 15 -1.45 11.83 -43.04
N ALA A 16 -1.61 12.82 -42.17
CA ALA A 16 -1.97 14.18 -42.55
C ALA A 16 -0.94 14.79 -43.52
N ALA A 17 0.36 14.62 -43.26
CA ALA A 17 1.42 15.10 -44.14
C ALA A 17 1.39 14.42 -45.53
N PHE A 18 1.12 13.11 -45.59
CA PHE A 18 0.96 12.39 -46.86
C PHE A 18 -0.25 12.89 -47.67
N LEU A 19 -1.37 13.16 -47.01
CA LEU A 19 -2.58 13.69 -47.68
C LEU A 19 -2.39 15.11 -48.16
N VAL A 20 -1.72 15.96 -47.38
CA VAL A 20 -1.34 17.32 -47.79
C VAL A 20 -0.37 17.28 -48.98
N GLY A 21 0.62 16.38 -48.94
CA GLY A 21 1.53 16.16 -50.07
C GLY A 21 0.82 15.69 -51.34
N GLY A 22 -0.15 14.79 -51.22
CA GLY A 22 -0.99 14.32 -52.33
C GLY A 22 -1.86 15.43 -52.94
N LEU A 23 -2.47 16.28 -52.11
CA LEU A 23 -3.22 17.45 -52.56
C LEU A 23 -2.33 18.45 -53.31
N ILE A 24 -1.12 18.74 -52.78
CA ILE A 24 -0.17 19.65 -53.44
C ILE A 24 0.25 19.09 -54.80
N PHE A 25 0.49 17.78 -54.90
CA PHE A 25 0.83 17.12 -56.16
C PHE A 25 -0.32 17.19 -57.17
N ASP A 26 -1.55 16.91 -56.76
CA ASP A 26 -2.75 16.95 -57.62
C ASP A 26 -3.07 18.37 -58.11
N LEU A 27 -2.82 19.40 -57.28
CA LEU A 27 -2.94 20.81 -57.67
C LEU A 27 -1.90 21.23 -58.72
N VAL A 28 -0.72 20.60 -58.72
CA VAL A 28 0.39 20.91 -59.64
C VAL A 28 0.28 20.13 -60.96
N VAL A 29 -0.25 18.90 -60.93
CA VAL A 29 -0.27 17.97 -62.08
C VAL A 29 -1.66 17.82 -62.73
N GLY A 30 -2.76 18.02 -61.99
CA GLY A 30 -4.14 17.84 -62.45
C GLY A 30 -4.96 19.15 -62.51
N SER A 31 -6.22 19.07 -62.98
CA SER A 31 -7.15 20.22 -63.02
C SER A 31 -7.59 20.61 -61.60
N GLY A 32 -6.71 21.31 -60.89
CA GLY A 32 -6.62 21.38 -59.43
C GLY A 32 -7.85 21.87 -58.67
N TRP A 33 -8.86 22.45 -59.32
CA TRP A 33 -10.05 22.96 -58.64
C TRP A 33 -11.18 21.91 -58.48
N ALA A 34 -11.23 20.89 -59.35
CA ALA A 34 -12.33 19.91 -59.35
C ALA A 34 -12.26 18.91 -58.18
N HIS A 35 -11.06 18.65 -57.64
CA HIS A 35 -10.83 17.60 -56.64
C HIS A 35 -10.53 18.13 -55.24
N VAL A 36 -10.48 19.46 -55.03
CA VAL A 36 -10.20 20.06 -53.70
C VAL A 36 -11.20 19.57 -52.66
N LEU A 37 -12.50 19.54 -53.01
CA LEU A 37 -13.55 19.04 -52.12
C LEU A 37 -13.38 17.56 -51.79
N LEU A 38 -12.91 16.76 -52.75
CA LEU A 38 -12.66 15.33 -52.55
C LEU A 38 -11.47 15.09 -51.61
N TRP A 39 -10.40 15.89 -51.73
CA TRP A 39 -9.25 15.84 -50.84
C TRP A 39 -9.55 16.31 -49.43
N VAL A 40 -10.36 17.37 -49.27
CA VAL A 40 -10.83 17.83 -47.95
C VAL A 40 -11.67 16.73 -47.28
N ALA A 41 -12.54 16.06 -48.03
CA ALA A 41 -13.32 14.93 -47.53
C ALA A 41 -12.42 13.75 -47.14
N ALA A 42 -11.42 13.39 -47.97
CA ALA A 42 -10.46 12.34 -47.66
C ALA A 42 -9.63 12.66 -46.40
N PHE A 43 -9.20 13.92 -46.24
CA PHE A 43 -8.52 14.38 -45.03
C PHE A 43 -9.39 14.26 -43.79
N ALA A 44 -10.64 14.73 -43.87
CA ALA A 44 -11.59 14.64 -42.76
C ALA A 44 -11.89 13.19 -42.38
N ILE A 45 -12.01 12.28 -43.35
CA ILE A 45 -12.26 10.85 -43.10
C ILE A 45 -11.04 10.18 -42.50
N VAL A 46 -9.84 10.36 -43.06
CA VAL A 46 -8.64 9.66 -42.58
C VAL A 46 -8.20 10.19 -41.21
N VAL A 47 -8.11 11.52 -41.06
CA VAL A 47 -7.75 12.13 -39.77
C VAL A 47 -8.86 11.93 -38.76
N GLY A 48 -10.13 12.04 -39.17
CA GLY A 48 -11.27 11.76 -38.31
C GLY A 48 -11.28 10.33 -37.80
N ALA A 49 -11.07 9.34 -38.67
CA ALA A 49 -11.01 7.92 -38.31
C ALA A 49 -9.80 7.62 -37.42
N ASP A 50 -8.63 8.20 -37.70
CA ASP A 50 -7.43 8.02 -36.87
C ASP A 50 -7.59 8.67 -35.48
N VAL A 51 -8.16 9.87 -35.40
CA VAL A 51 -8.48 10.54 -34.12
C VAL A 51 -9.53 9.76 -33.34
N LEU A 52 -10.57 9.24 -34.00
CA LEU A 52 -11.61 8.44 -33.36
C LEU A 52 -11.05 7.11 -32.86
N ALA A 53 -10.22 6.43 -33.67
CA ALA A 53 -9.53 5.20 -33.30
C ALA A 53 -8.55 5.42 -32.14
N THR A 54 -7.80 6.52 -32.17
CA THR A 54 -6.86 6.91 -31.11
C THR A 54 -7.60 7.27 -29.83
N ARG A 55 -8.73 8.00 -29.91
CA ARG A 55 -9.59 8.30 -28.75
C ARG A 55 -10.26 7.07 -28.16
N ALA A 56 -10.74 6.15 -29.01
CA ALA A 56 -11.31 4.88 -28.58
C ALA A 56 -10.25 3.98 -27.92
N ALA A 57 -9.02 3.99 -28.45
CA ALA A 57 -7.89 3.27 -27.86
C ALA A 57 -7.36 3.92 -26.58
N SER A 58 -7.40 5.25 -26.48
CA SER A 58 -6.98 6.00 -25.29
C SER A 58 -7.91 5.79 -24.11
N ALA A 59 -9.22 5.74 -24.35
CA ALA A 59 -10.22 5.42 -23.34
C ALA A 59 -10.08 3.98 -22.77
N ARG A 60 -9.43 3.09 -23.53
CA ARG A 60 -9.18 1.69 -23.17
C ARG A 60 -7.77 1.41 -22.60
N ARG A 61 -6.94 2.43 -22.33
CA ARG A 61 -5.53 2.20 -21.93
C ARG A 61 -5.00 3.17 -20.85
N SER A 62 -5.88 3.93 -20.21
CA SER A 62 -5.50 4.77 -19.07
C SER A 62 -5.53 3.96 -17.78
N LEU A 63 -4.44 4.03 -17.01
CA LEU A 63 -4.36 3.57 -15.61
C LEU A 63 -4.70 4.76 -14.72
N VAL A 64 -5.73 4.62 -13.91
CA VAL A 64 -6.17 5.64 -12.94
C VAL A 64 -6.21 4.99 -11.56
N VAL A 65 -5.42 5.50 -10.64
CA VAL A 65 -5.42 5.08 -9.24
C VAL A 65 -5.99 6.19 -8.38
N THR A 66 -7.12 5.89 -7.74
CA THR A 66 -7.73 6.75 -6.73
C THR A 66 -7.41 6.23 -5.32
N THR A 67 -7.97 6.87 -4.31
CA THR A 67 -7.91 6.41 -2.91
C THR A 67 -8.67 5.11 -2.69
N THR A 68 -9.67 4.81 -3.51
CA THR A 68 -10.60 3.67 -3.31
C THR A 68 -10.50 2.58 -4.37
N GLN A 69 -9.99 2.88 -5.56
CA GLN A 69 -9.97 1.94 -6.69
C GLN A 69 -8.76 2.13 -7.60
N VAL A 70 -8.35 1.04 -8.26
CA VAL A 70 -7.43 0.99 -9.38
C VAL A 70 -8.24 0.67 -10.62
N ARG A 71 -8.22 1.55 -11.61
CA ARG A 71 -8.93 1.36 -12.87
C ARG A 71 -7.94 1.28 -14.02
N VAL A 72 -8.04 0.22 -14.81
CA VAL A 72 -7.28 0.04 -16.04
C VAL A 72 -8.29 -0.18 -17.16
N ALA A 73 -8.39 0.78 -18.08
CA ALA A 73 -9.41 0.72 -19.13
C ALA A 73 -10.84 0.64 -18.55
N ALA A 74 -11.56 -0.44 -18.86
CA ALA A 74 -12.90 -0.75 -18.36
C ALA A 74 -12.89 -1.62 -17.08
N ASP A 75 -11.75 -2.20 -16.73
CA ASP A 75 -11.65 -3.01 -15.52
C ASP A 75 -11.45 -2.14 -14.30
N VAL A 76 -12.24 -2.40 -13.26
CA VAL A 76 -12.20 -1.73 -11.96
C VAL A 76 -11.80 -2.76 -10.91
N LEU A 77 -10.81 -2.40 -10.10
CA LEU A 77 -10.35 -3.16 -8.95
C LEU A 77 -10.46 -2.28 -7.71
N GLU A 78 -11.12 -2.75 -6.66
CA GLU A 78 -11.14 -2.04 -5.39
C GLU A 78 -9.76 -2.03 -4.75
N ARG A 79 -9.35 -0.92 -4.16
CA ARG A 79 -8.03 -0.82 -3.56
C ARG A 79 -7.93 -1.59 -2.24
N SER A 80 -9.05 -1.73 -1.54
CA SER A 80 -9.21 -2.58 -0.35
C SER A 80 -8.98 -4.06 -0.65
N SER A 81 -9.20 -4.50 -1.89
CA SER A 81 -8.96 -5.89 -2.28
C SER A 81 -7.49 -6.17 -2.62
N ILE A 82 -6.62 -5.16 -2.67
CA ILE A 82 -5.19 -5.33 -2.96
C ILE A 82 -4.45 -5.56 -1.65
N VAL A 83 -3.94 -6.78 -1.49
CA VAL A 83 -3.18 -7.21 -0.31
C VAL A 83 -1.70 -6.87 -0.47
N GLY A 84 -1.17 -7.02 -1.69
CA GLY A 84 0.25 -7.29 -1.85
C GLY A 84 0.79 -7.21 -3.27
N LEU A 85 2.12 -7.33 -3.40
CA LEU A 85 2.78 -7.72 -4.63
C LEU A 85 2.92 -9.23 -4.62
N ALA A 86 2.57 -9.89 -5.73
CA ALA A 86 2.74 -11.33 -5.91
C ALA A 86 4.07 -11.66 -6.62
N GLU A 87 4.62 -12.84 -6.33
CA GLU A 87 5.85 -13.34 -6.99
C GLU A 87 5.61 -13.73 -8.46
N GLU A 88 6.68 -13.74 -9.27
CA GLU A 88 6.65 -14.00 -10.72
C GLU A 88 6.20 -15.44 -11.12
N ASP A 89 6.01 -16.34 -10.15
CA ASP A 89 5.69 -17.77 -10.38
C ASP A 89 4.23 -18.17 -10.04
N ALA A 90 3.32 -17.22 -9.77
CA ALA A 90 1.91 -17.49 -9.51
C ALA A 90 1.12 -17.99 -10.76
N THR A 91 0.21 -18.94 -10.60
CA THR A 91 -0.37 -19.71 -11.73
C THR A 91 -1.55 -19.06 -12.45
N THR A 92 -1.95 -17.82 -12.15
CA THR A 92 -3.11 -17.17 -12.80
C THR A 92 -2.87 -15.70 -13.13
N TYR A 93 -2.48 -15.40 -14.37
CA TYR A 93 -2.21 -14.01 -14.79
C TYR A 93 -3.31 -13.43 -15.66
N ARG A 94 -4.38 -12.91 -15.02
CA ARG A 94 -5.28 -11.99 -15.70
C ARG A 94 -4.59 -10.62 -15.79
N VAL A 95 -4.42 -10.10 -17.01
CA VAL A 95 -3.89 -8.74 -17.20
C VAL A 95 -5.06 -7.75 -17.22
N LEU A 96 -5.03 -6.76 -16.32
CA LEU A 96 -6.07 -5.73 -16.24
C LEU A 96 -6.14 -4.89 -17.51
N GLY A 97 -7.36 -4.67 -18.00
CA GLY A 97 -7.65 -3.93 -19.23
C GLY A 97 -7.42 -4.72 -20.52
N ARG A 98 -7.30 -6.06 -20.44
CA ARG A 98 -6.98 -6.95 -21.56
C ARG A 98 -7.90 -8.18 -21.58
N MET A 99 -7.98 -8.85 -22.72
CA MET A 99 -8.70 -10.13 -22.83
C MET A 99 -7.89 -11.26 -22.19
N VAL A 100 -8.57 -12.30 -21.69
CA VAL A 100 -7.90 -13.48 -21.11
C VAL A 100 -6.96 -14.12 -22.14
N GLY A 101 -5.70 -14.34 -21.75
CA GLY A 101 -4.65 -14.87 -22.63
C GLY A 101 -3.87 -13.81 -23.43
N GLU A 102 -4.26 -12.54 -23.38
CA GLU A 102 -3.45 -11.45 -23.94
C GLU A 102 -2.40 -10.98 -22.93
N GLY A 103 -1.13 -11.03 -23.32
CA GLY A 103 -0.03 -10.46 -22.55
C GLY A 103 -0.02 -8.92 -22.56
N SER A 104 0.92 -8.37 -21.79
CA SER A 104 1.03 -6.94 -21.55
C SER A 104 1.42 -6.12 -22.78
N PRO A 105 0.98 -4.85 -22.85
CA PRO A 105 1.28 -4.00 -24.00
C PRO A 105 2.78 -3.73 -24.14
N ARG A 106 3.29 -3.67 -25.38
CA ARG A 106 4.71 -3.37 -25.63
C ARG A 106 5.14 -2.05 -24.96
N GLY A 107 6.23 -2.10 -24.20
CA GLY A 107 6.82 -0.96 -23.49
C GLY A 107 6.09 -0.54 -22.22
N PHE A 108 5.28 -1.44 -21.64
CA PHE A 108 4.82 -1.40 -20.26
C PHE A 108 5.55 -2.52 -19.48
N GLN A 109 5.67 -2.32 -18.17
CA GLN A 109 6.18 -3.29 -17.21
C GLN A 109 5.00 -3.80 -16.36
N ASP A 110 5.14 -5.03 -15.88
CA ASP A 110 4.09 -5.74 -15.17
C ASP A 110 4.30 -5.61 -13.66
N VAL A 111 3.26 -5.14 -12.97
CA VAL A 111 3.18 -5.17 -11.52
C VAL A 111 2.11 -6.19 -11.15
N THR A 112 2.54 -7.32 -10.59
CA THR A 112 1.62 -8.37 -10.16
C THR A 112 1.10 -8.05 -8.76
N LEU A 113 -0.20 -7.86 -8.65
CA LEU A 113 -0.89 -7.61 -7.37
C LEU A 113 -1.53 -8.90 -6.87
N LEU A 114 -1.43 -9.13 -5.56
CA LEU A 114 -2.17 -10.16 -4.83
C LEU A 114 -3.47 -9.58 -4.31
N LEU A 115 -4.58 -10.29 -4.52
CA LEU A 115 -5.91 -9.90 -4.05
C LEU A 115 -6.31 -10.65 -2.78
N VAL A 116 -7.37 -10.17 -2.09
CA VAL A 116 -7.92 -10.76 -0.85
C VAL A 116 -8.45 -12.20 -1.05
N ASP A 117 -8.78 -12.58 -2.29
CA ASP A 117 -9.25 -13.92 -2.65
C ASP A 117 -8.11 -14.86 -3.10
N ASP A 118 -6.86 -14.52 -2.77
CA ASP A 118 -5.62 -15.21 -3.18
C ASP A 118 -5.39 -15.27 -4.71
N SER A 119 -6.21 -14.56 -5.49
CA SER A 119 -5.98 -14.43 -6.93
C SER A 119 -4.89 -13.40 -7.22
N THR A 120 -4.18 -13.60 -8.33
CA THR A 120 -3.15 -12.67 -8.80
C THR A 120 -3.60 -11.95 -10.05
N ILE A 121 -3.26 -10.67 -10.15
CA ILE A 121 -3.65 -9.83 -11.27
C ILE A 121 -2.49 -8.95 -11.71
N ILE A 122 -2.29 -8.83 -13.02
CA ILE A 122 -1.22 -8.01 -13.58
C ILE A 122 -1.77 -6.61 -13.89
N VAL A 123 -1.12 -5.59 -13.33
CA VAL A 123 -1.35 -4.19 -13.69
C VAL A 123 -0.19 -3.73 -14.59
N PRO A 124 -0.44 -3.52 -15.89
CA PRO A 124 0.58 -2.96 -16.78
C PRO A 124 0.75 -1.46 -16.50
N THR A 125 1.99 -1.03 -16.23
CA THR A 125 2.36 0.36 -15.94
C THR A 125 3.67 0.73 -16.63
N ARG A 126 3.91 2.02 -16.93
CA ARG A 126 5.25 2.46 -17.39
C ARG A 126 6.18 2.83 -16.26
N ASP A 127 5.64 2.99 -15.06
CA ASP A 127 6.37 3.42 -13.87
C ASP A 127 5.96 2.50 -12.70
N PRO A 128 6.58 1.31 -12.58
CA PRO A 128 6.21 0.35 -11.55
C PRO A 128 6.55 0.86 -10.15
N GLU A 129 7.68 1.55 -9.98
CA GLU A 129 8.09 2.09 -8.68
C GLU A 129 7.07 3.10 -8.16
N ARG A 130 6.63 4.03 -9.02
CA ARG A 130 5.62 5.01 -8.65
C ARG A 130 4.25 4.39 -8.44
N LEU A 131 3.87 3.36 -9.20
CA LEU A 131 2.63 2.63 -8.96
C LEU A 131 2.65 1.94 -7.59
N ILE A 132 3.74 1.24 -7.27
CA ILE A 132 3.95 0.56 -5.99
C ILE A 132 3.90 1.56 -4.82
N ASP A 133 4.58 2.70 -4.95
CA ASP A 133 4.57 3.78 -3.96
C ASP A 133 3.17 4.38 -3.78
N VAL A 134 2.47 4.65 -4.87
CA VAL A 134 1.09 5.17 -4.84
C VAL A 134 0.12 4.16 -4.24
N LEU A 135 0.31 2.87 -4.50
CA LEU A 135 -0.48 1.79 -3.91
C LEU A 135 -0.09 1.51 -2.46
N ARG A 136 1.10 1.97 -2.02
CA ARG A 136 1.69 1.70 -0.70
C ARG A 136 1.85 0.20 -0.39
N VAL A 137 1.91 -0.61 -1.44
CA VAL A 137 2.05 -2.04 -1.33
C VAL A 137 3.55 -2.36 -1.24
N ARG A 138 3.96 -3.21 -0.31
CA ARG A 138 5.36 -3.66 -0.19
C ARG A 138 5.45 -5.18 -0.45
N PRO A 139 6.57 -5.68 -0.99
CA PRO A 139 6.78 -7.13 -1.12
C PRO A 139 6.73 -7.77 0.27
N GLY A 140 5.92 -8.83 0.43
CA GLY A 140 5.77 -9.57 1.69
C GLY A 140 4.37 -10.13 1.97
N ALA A 141 3.61 -10.49 0.93
CA ALA A 141 2.17 -10.77 1.02
C ALA A 141 1.80 -12.25 1.25
N ASP A 142 2.59 -13.00 2.01
CA ASP A 142 2.22 -14.37 2.40
C ASP A 142 1.36 -14.43 3.68
N HIS A 143 1.02 -13.28 4.27
CA HIS A 143 0.40 -13.22 5.60
C HIS A 143 -0.73 -12.18 5.66
N PRO A 144 -2.00 -12.55 5.34
CA PRO A 144 -3.13 -11.62 5.40
C PRO A 144 -3.30 -11.06 6.81
N ILE A 145 -3.58 -9.76 6.90
CA ILE A 145 -3.84 -9.08 8.17
C ILE A 145 -5.34 -9.05 8.43
N ARG A 146 -5.77 -9.54 9.59
CA ARG A 146 -7.16 -9.56 10.03
C ARG A 146 -7.29 -9.10 11.48
N VAL A 147 -8.46 -8.61 11.85
CA VAL A 147 -8.83 -8.47 13.27
C VAL A 147 -9.05 -9.87 13.84
N LEU A 148 -8.45 -10.13 15.01
CA LEU A 148 -8.64 -11.38 15.73
C LEU A 148 -9.78 -11.25 16.74
N PRO A 149 -10.62 -12.29 16.91
CA PRO A 149 -11.58 -12.35 18.00
C PRO A 149 -10.87 -12.36 19.37
N ALA A 150 -11.58 -11.92 20.41
CA ALA A 150 -11.04 -11.89 21.78
C ALA A 150 -10.64 -13.29 22.31
N ASP A 151 -11.25 -14.34 21.77
CA ASP A 151 -11.02 -15.73 22.19
C ASP A 151 -9.64 -16.29 21.75
N ASP A 152 -8.90 -15.59 20.87
CA ASP A 152 -7.56 -15.98 20.41
C ASP A 152 -6.43 -15.52 21.37
N ALA A 153 -6.77 -15.06 22.58
CA ALA A 153 -5.84 -14.44 23.52
C ALA A 153 -4.58 -15.29 23.79
N ASP A 154 -4.76 -16.60 24.03
CA ASP A 154 -3.66 -17.54 24.32
C ASP A 154 -2.66 -17.65 23.16
N THR A 155 -3.15 -17.74 21.92
CA THR A 155 -2.30 -17.85 20.72
C THR A 155 -1.53 -16.54 20.49
N VAL A 156 -2.18 -15.41 20.75
CA VAL A 156 -1.56 -14.10 20.61
C VAL A 156 -0.48 -13.90 21.68
N ASP A 157 -0.73 -14.31 22.93
CA ASP A 157 0.26 -14.25 24.01
C ASP A 157 1.47 -15.15 23.73
N GLU A 158 1.24 -16.36 23.19
CA GLU A 158 2.33 -17.25 22.77
C GLU A 158 3.24 -16.57 21.72
N ILE A 159 2.67 -15.90 20.72
CA ILE A 159 3.44 -15.19 19.69
C ILE A 159 4.23 -14.03 20.30
N VAL A 160 3.64 -13.27 21.21
CA VAL A 160 4.32 -12.16 21.91
C VAL A 160 5.51 -12.70 22.71
N GLU A 161 5.32 -13.77 23.47
CA GLU A 161 6.38 -14.42 24.24
C GLU A 161 7.51 -14.94 23.33
N ARG A 162 7.16 -15.70 22.28
CA ARG A 162 8.12 -16.29 21.34
C ARG A 162 8.88 -15.23 20.53
N SER A 163 8.23 -14.14 20.15
CA SER A 163 8.90 -12.98 19.54
C SER A 163 9.83 -12.29 20.54
N GLY A 164 9.49 -12.31 21.83
CA GLY A 164 10.28 -11.74 22.92
C GLY A 164 11.66 -12.38 23.10
N ALA A 165 11.84 -13.64 22.68
CA ALA A 165 13.11 -14.36 22.78
C ALA A 165 14.29 -13.63 22.12
N LEU A 166 14.03 -12.82 21.08
CA LEU A 166 15.07 -12.01 20.42
C LEU A 166 15.68 -10.97 21.36
N PHE A 167 14.90 -10.40 22.28
CA PHE A 167 15.42 -9.51 23.31
C PHE A 167 16.37 -10.25 24.25
N THR A 168 15.95 -11.42 24.74
CA THR A 168 16.76 -12.26 25.63
C THR A 168 18.09 -12.65 24.99
N VAL A 169 18.08 -13.09 23.73
CA VAL A 169 19.31 -13.46 22.98
C VAL A 169 20.24 -12.26 22.81
N ALA A 170 19.68 -11.07 22.61
CA ALA A 170 20.45 -9.83 22.49
C ALA A 170 20.85 -9.21 23.84
N GLY A 171 20.58 -9.89 24.97
CA GLY A 171 20.92 -9.41 26.30
C GLY A 171 19.99 -8.33 26.84
N TYR A 172 18.81 -8.14 26.26
CA TYR A 172 17.78 -7.24 26.74
C TYR A 172 16.69 -8.00 27.49
N LEU A 173 16.02 -7.33 28.44
CA LEU A 173 14.82 -7.87 29.04
C LEU A 173 13.67 -7.80 28.01
N PRO A 174 12.95 -8.91 27.75
CA PRO A 174 11.72 -8.85 26.98
C PRO A 174 10.71 -7.96 27.70
N GLN A 175 9.75 -7.39 26.96
CA GLN A 175 8.61 -6.78 27.64
C GLN A 175 7.88 -7.88 28.42
N PRO A 176 7.52 -7.64 29.70
CA PRO A 176 6.76 -8.62 30.46
C PRO A 176 5.46 -8.93 29.71
N SER A 177 5.13 -10.21 29.59
CA SER A 177 3.81 -10.65 29.14
C SER A 177 2.79 -10.32 30.23
N GLY A 178 1.70 -9.64 29.85
CA GLY A 178 0.63 -9.23 30.77
C GLY A 178 0.77 -7.83 31.37
N GLU A 179 -0.35 -7.29 31.82
CA GLU A 179 -0.48 -5.93 32.37
C GLU A 179 0.19 -5.80 33.75
N PRO A 180 0.68 -4.60 34.13
CA PRO A 180 0.71 -4.26 35.54
C PRO A 180 -0.72 -4.29 36.08
N ALA A 181 -0.95 -5.08 37.14
CA ALA A 181 -2.27 -5.40 37.72
C ALA A 181 -3.12 -4.18 38.13
N ASP A 182 -2.52 -2.99 38.13
CA ASP A 182 -3.00 -1.70 38.62
C ASP A 182 -3.56 -0.80 37.50
N ALA A 183 -3.43 -1.18 36.22
CA ALA A 183 -3.84 -0.32 35.11
C ALA A 183 -4.71 -1.10 34.10
N ALA A 184 -5.99 -1.28 34.45
CA ALA A 184 -7.00 -1.83 33.57
C ALA A 184 -7.26 -0.87 32.39
N PHE A 185 -6.39 -0.91 31.38
CA PHE A 185 -6.57 -0.17 30.15
C PHE A 185 -7.50 -0.97 29.23
N GLN A 186 -8.54 -0.32 28.72
CA GLN A 186 -9.48 -0.99 27.82
C GLN A 186 -8.78 -1.43 26.52
N GLU A 187 -8.80 -2.73 26.21
CA GLU A 187 -8.37 -3.23 24.90
C GLU A 187 -9.27 -2.70 23.79
N LEU A 188 -8.66 -2.35 22.66
CA LEU A 188 -9.34 -1.80 21.50
C LEU A 188 -9.47 -2.83 20.38
N VAL A 189 -8.34 -3.36 19.94
CA VAL A 189 -8.29 -4.32 18.84
C VAL A 189 -7.00 -5.13 18.91
N THR A 190 -7.09 -6.39 18.51
CA THR A 190 -5.94 -7.22 18.18
C THR A 190 -5.99 -7.52 16.69
N MET A 191 -4.89 -7.24 15.99
CA MET A 191 -4.70 -7.64 14.60
C MET A 191 -3.69 -8.77 14.52
N GLY A 192 -3.96 -9.73 13.64
CA GLY A 192 -3.12 -10.88 13.38
C GLY A 192 -2.69 -10.96 11.92
N ALA A 193 -1.50 -11.48 11.65
CA ALA A 193 -0.97 -11.72 10.32
C ALA A 193 -0.75 -13.23 10.09
N GLY A 194 -1.26 -13.74 8.96
CA GLY A 194 -1.03 -15.11 8.52
C GLY A 194 -2.08 -16.11 9.01
N ASP A 195 -2.19 -17.23 8.28
CA ASP A 195 -2.92 -18.42 8.70
C ASP A 195 -2.07 -19.66 8.36
N PRO A 196 -1.31 -20.22 9.32
CA PRO A 196 -1.34 -19.97 10.77
C PRO A 196 -0.82 -18.57 11.16
N LEU A 197 -1.21 -18.12 12.36
CA LEU A 197 -0.84 -16.81 12.88
C LEU A 197 0.67 -16.72 13.14
N VAL A 198 1.35 -15.74 12.55
CA VAL A 198 2.80 -15.54 12.69
C VAL A 198 3.19 -14.18 13.25
N GLY A 199 2.23 -13.26 13.40
CA GLY A 199 2.49 -11.93 13.92
C GLY A 199 1.21 -11.26 14.40
N VAL A 200 1.37 -10.35 15.35
CA VAL A 200 0.26 -9.72 16.07
C VAL A 200 0.56 -8.26 16.41
N ALA A 201 -0.48 -7.45 16.46
CA ALA A 201 -0.44 -6.09 16.99
C ALA A 201 -1.66 -5.85 17.88
N ARG A 202 -1.44 -5.38 19.12
CA ARG A 202 -2.51 -5.08 20.09
C ARG A 202 -2.59 -3.59 20.37
N LEU A 203 -3.82 -3.05 20.34
CA LEU A 203 -4.12 -1.69 20.75
C LEU A 203 -4.96 -1.67 22.03
N ARG A 204 -4.72 -0.66 22.86
CA ARG A 204 -5.54 -0.31 24.03
C ARG A 204 -5.73 1.20 24.16
N VAL A 205 -6.67 1.63 25.00
CA VAL A 205 -6.89 3.04 25.33
C VAL A 205 -6.02 3.46 26.52
N VAL A 206 -5.24 4.52 26.35
CA VAL A 206 -4.51 5.20 27.44
C VAL A 206 -4.85 6.68 27.40
N ASP A 207 -5.53 7.18 28.44
CA ASP A 207 -5.97 8.59 28.54
C ASP A 207 -6.68 9.10 27.27
N GLY A 208 -7.58 8.28 26.72
CA GLY A 208 -8.34 8.60 25.50
C GLY A 208 -7.56 8.52 24.18
N ARG A 209 -6.33 7.97 24.19
CA ARG A 209 -5.51 7.76 22.99
C ARG A 209 -5.30 6.28 22.71
N ALA A 210 -5.17 5.93 21.43
CA ALA A 210 -4.72 4.61 21.04
C ALA A 210 -3.25 4.40 21.46
N HIS A 211 -2.98 3.25 22.06
CA HIS A 211 -1.66 2.83 22.50
C HIS A 211 -1.38 1.41 21.98
N LEU A 212 -0.30 1.26 21.22
CA LEU A 212 0.21 -0.03 20.75
C LEU A 212 0.91 -0.73 21.92
N SER A 213 0.24 -1.71 22.50
CA SER A 213 0.72 -2.47 23.67
C SER A 213 1.62 -3.63 23.28
N ALA A 214 1.44 -4.19 22.09
CA ALA A 214 2.29 -5.25 21.56
C ALA A 214 2.41 -5.13 20.04
N LEU A 215 3.61 -5.39 19.53
CA LEU A 215 3.88 -5.67 18.13
C LEU A 215 4.91 -6.80 18.10
N ALA A 216 4.49 -7.98 17.65
CA ALA A 216 5.29 -9.19 17.68
C ALA A 216 5.18 -9.93 16.35
N VAL A 217 6.29 -10.52 15.91
CA VAL A 217 6.34 -11.39 14.73
C VAL A 217 7.26 -12.54 15.09
N LEU A 218 6.87 -13.77 14.79
CA LEU A 218 7.71 -14.94 15.06
C LEU A 218 9.09 -14.76 14.41
N PRO A 219 10.20 -15.12 15.09
CA PRO A 219 11.55 -14.88 14.58
C PRO A 219 11.80 -15.40 13.15
N ALA A 220 11.20 -16.55 12.80
CA ALA A 220 11.31 -17.15 11.46
C ALA A 220 10.65 -16.30 10.36
N ASN A 221 9.70 -15.44 10.72
CA ASN A 221 8.88 -14.63 9.80
C ASN A 221 9.26 -13.13 9.86
N MET A 222 10.21 -12.75 10.72
CA MET A 222 10.73 -11.38 10.79
C MET A 222 11.46 -10.96 9.51
N ARG A 223 11.61 -9.64 9.29
CA ARG A 223 12.28 -9.03 8.12
C ARG A 223 11.59 -9.24 6.76
N HIS A 224 10.41 -9.86 6.72
CA HIS A 224 9.56 -9.98 5.52
C HIS A 224 8.47 -8.90 5.44
N GLY A 225 8.66 -7.75 6.09
CA GLY A 225 7.68 -6.66 6.04
C GLY A 225 6.45 -6.81 6.96
N ILE A 226 6.17 -7.99 7.51
CA ILE A 226 4.98 -8.30 8.34
C ILE A 226 4.77 -7.29 9.48
N GLY A 227 5.80 -7.01 10.28
CA GLY A 227 5.68 -6.04 11.38
C GLY A 227 5.38 -4.62 10.92
N SER A 228 5.78 -4.26 9.70
CA SER A 228 5.42 -2.96 9.10
C SER A 228 3.97 -2.95 8.66
N ALA A 229 3.52 -4.04 8.03
CA ALA A 229 2.15 -4.18 7.58
C ALA A 229 1.19 -4.14 8.78
N LEU A 230 1.47 -4.90 9.84
CA LEU A 230 0.72 -4.86 11.10
C LEU A 230 0.66 -3.45 11.70
N LEU A 231 1.79 -2.75 11.76
CA LEU A 231 1.86 -1.38 12.31
C LEU A 231 1.02 -0.38 11.50
N GLU A 232 1.10 -0.42 10.16
CA GLU A 232 0.29 0.48 9.33
C GLU A 232 -1.20 0.12 9.39
N SER A 233 -1.56 -1.16 9.45
CA SER A 233 -2.95 -1.60 9.61
C SER A 233 -3.58 -1.09 10.91
N VAL A 234 -2.87 -1.16 12.03
CA VAL A 234 -3.38 -0.61 13.30
C VAL A 234 -3.41 0.93 13.29
N CYS A 235 -2.50 1.60 12.58
CA CYS A 235 -2.54 3.05 12.38
C CYS A 235 -3.79 3.48 11.58
N VAL A 236 -4.10 2.77 10.49
CA VAL A 236 -5.30 3.03 9.67
C VAL A 236 -6.56 2.80 10.49
N TRP A 237 -6.67 1.65 11.15
CA TRP A 237 -7.81 1.35 12.00
C TRP A 237 -8.01 2.38 13.11
N ALA A 238 -6.93 2.79 13.79
CA ALA A 238 -7.03 3.81 14.83
C ALA A 238 -7.50 5.17 14.26
N ALA A 239 -7.04 5.55 13.06
CA ALA A 239 -7.50 6.76 12.40
C ALA A 239 -8.99 6.70 12.04
N ASP A 240 -9.45 5.55 11.51
CA ASP A 240 -10.85 5.30 11.15
C ASP A 240 -11.77 5.30 12.40
N CYS A 241 -11.25 4.86 13.54
CA CYS A 241 -11.93 4.97 14.85
C CYS A 241 -11.86 6.38 15.47
N GLY A 242 -11.29 7.37 14.78
CA GLY A 242 -11.24 8.76 15.22
C GLY A 242 -10.08 9.12 16.16
N TYR A 243 -9.12 8.21 16.38
CA TYR A 243 -7.93 8.54 17.17
C TYR A 243 -6.99 9.44 16.36
N GLN A 244 -6.52 10.52 17.00
CA GLN A 244 -5.62 11.48 16.35
C GLN A 244 -4.14 11.07 16.39
N ALA A 245 -3.78 10.14 17.27
CA ALA A 245 -2.41 9.70 17.45
C ALA A 245 -2.35 8.27 17.98
N LEU A 246 -1.27 7.58 17.63
CA LEU A 246 -0.90 6.28 18.17
C LEU A 246 0.37 6.43 19.01
N THR A 247 0.35 5.88 20.23
CA THR A 247 1.49 5.90 21.17
C THR A 247 2.03 4.49 21.40
N LEU A 248 3.29 4.35 21.82
CA LEU A 248 3.91 3.07 22.18
C LEU A 248 5.09 3.27 23.14
N THR A 249 5.52 2.22 23.83
CA THR A 249 6.81 2.17 24.53
C THR A 249 7.80 1.26 23.80
N THR A 250 9.06 1.70 23.71
CA THR A 250 10.11 0.96 23.00
C THR A 250 11.50 1.29 23.56
N TYR A 251 12.50 0.46 23.23
CA TYR A 251 13.90 0.78 23.46
C TYR A 251 14.41 1.77 22.40
N ALA A 252 14.93 2.91 22.84
CA ALA A 252 15.31 4.03 21.96
C ALA A 252 16.41 3.65 20.96
N ASP A 253 17.48 3.02 21.46
CA ASP A 253 18.73 2.83 20.69
C ASP A 253 18.93 1.40 20.18
N VAL A 254 17.99 0.49 20.45
CA VAL A 254 18.03 -0.88 19.92
C VAL A 254 17.72 -0.83 18.44
N ALA A 255 18.67 -1.25 17.59
CA ALA A 255 18.65 -1.04 16.14
C ALA A 255 17.35 -1.51 15.43
N TRP A 256 16.72 -2.58 15.92
CA TRP A 256 15.47 -3.11 15.36
C TRP A 256 14.19 -2.57 16.01
N ASN A 257 14.29 -1.67 17.01
CA ASN A 257 13.16 -1.23 17.83
C ASN A 257 12.86 0.27 17.68
N GLY A 258 13.53 1.16 18.41
CA GLY A 258 13.34 2.61 18.28
C GLY A 258 13.51 3.13 16.85
N PRO A 259 14.60 2.81 16.13
CA PRO A 259 14.78 3.20 14.73
C PRO A 259 13.73 2.62 13.78
N PHE A 260 13.19 1.43 14.07
CA PHE A 260 12.08 0.85 13.30
C PHE A 260 10.83 1.72 13.38
N PHE A 261 10.47 2.20 14.57
CA PHE A 261 9.32 3.10 14.73
C PHE A 261 9.62 4.50 14.20
N ALA A 262 10.83 5.03 14.40
CA ALA A 262 11.24 6.33 13.88
C ALA A 262 11.13 6.42 12.35
N ALA A 263 11.59 5.38 11.64
CA ALA A 263 11.46 5.27 10.18
C ALA A 263 10.00 5.23 9.69
N ARG A 264 9.03 4.98 10.58
CA ARG A 264 7.59 4.90 10.30
C ARG A 264 6.82 6.09 10.88
N GLY A 265 7.51 7.21 11.12
CA GLY A 265 6.89 8.48 11.50
C GLY A 265 6.57 8.62 12.99
N PHE A 266 7.07 7.72 13.84
CA PHE A 266 6.99 7.91 15.28
C PHE A 266 8.13 8.81 15.75
N VAL A 267 7.84 9.69 16.70
CA VAL A 267 8.83 10.57 17.35
C VAL A 267 8.78 10.38 18.87
N ARG A 268 9.86 10.70 19.58
CA ARG A 268 9.87 10.65 21.05
C ARG A 268 8.78 11.58 21.60
N ALA A 269 7.95 11.09 22.50
CA ALA A 269 6.93 11.89 23.15
C ALA A 269 7.58 12.93 24.06
N GLY A 270 7.03 14.16 24.07
CA GLY A 270 7.46 15.23 24.97
C GLY A 270 6.93 15.01 26.38
N LYS A 271 5.76 15.60 26.69
CA LYS A 271 5.09 15.41 27.97
C LYS A 271 4.27 14.11 27.95
N LEU A 272 4.49 13.25 28.93
CA LEU A 272 3.71 12.03 29.11
C LEU A 272 2.38 12.35 29.80
N SER A 273 1.33 11.63 29.42
CA SER A 273 0.06 11.65 30.15
C SER A 273 0.15 10.74 31.39
N PRO A 274 -0.73 10.91 32.40
CA PRO A 274 -0.66 10.11 33.62
C PRO A 274 -0.66 8.59 33.37
N GLY A 275 -1.47 8.10 32.43
CA GLY A 275 -1.48 6.69 32.05
C GLY A 275 -0.17 6.22 31.41
N LEU A 276 0.46 7.05 30.57
CA LEU A 276 1.78 6.77 30.01
C LEU A 276 2.89 6.79 31.08
N GLU A 277 2.78 7.67 32.08
CA GLU A 277 3.68 7.68 33.23
C GLU A 277 3.52 6.44 34.10
N SER A 278 2.29 5.96 34.31
CA SER A 278 2.02 4.69 35.01
C SER A 278 2.65 3.50 34.29
N ILE A 279 2.48 3.41 32.96
CA ILE A 279 3.12 2.37 32.13
C ILE A 279 4.64 2.43 32.30
N ARG A 280 5.25 3.61 32.14
CA ARG A 280 6.71 3.76 32.28
C ARG A 280 7.20 3.48 33.70
N THR A 281 6.38 3.75 34.72
CA THR A 281 6.74 3.44 36.11
C THR A 281 6.72 1.95 36.39
N ALA A 282 5.73 1.23 35.88
CA ALA A 282 5.69 -0.23 35.94
C ALA A 282 6.88 -0.87 35.20
N GLU A 283 7.16 -0.42 33.97
CA GLU A 283 8.32 -0.88 33.18
C GLU A 283 9.67 -0.63 33.89
N ARG A 284 9.81 0.51 34.57
CA ARG A 284 10.99 0.82 35.39
C ARG A 284 11.09 -0.11 36.61
N ALA A 285 9.97 -0.43 37.26
CA ALA A 285 9.94 -1.28 38.45
C ALA A 285 10.39 -2.72 38.15
N VAL A 286 10.09 -3.25 36.96
CA VAL A 286 10.58 -4.56 36.50
C VAL A 286 11.97 -4.49 35.84
N GLY A 287 12.60 -3.31 35.84
CA GLY A 287 14.00 -3.15 35.46
C GLY A 287 14.26 -3.03 33.96
N LEU A 288 13.25 -2.76 33.12
CA LEU A 288 13.47 -2.72 31.67
C LEU A 288 14.43 -1.58 31.24
N ASP A 289 14.60 -0.53 32.05
CA ASP A 289 15.54 0.56 31.77
C ASP A 289 17.01 0.25 32.15
N HIS A 290 17.30 -0.92 32.74
CA HIS A 290 18.66 -1.23 33.19
C HIS A 290 19.68 -1.40 32.05
N ILE A 291 19.21 -1.84 30.87
CA ILE A 291 20.08 -2.26 29.77
C ILE A 291 20.06 -1.25 28.61
N ALA A 292 18.95 -0.55 28.40
CA ALA A 292 18.84 0.54 27.43
C ALA A 292 17.70 1.51 27.79
N ASP A 293 17.78 2.74 27.29
CA ASP A 293 16.73 3.76 27.49
C ASP A 293 15.41 3.30 26.88
N ARG A 294 14.35 3.25 27.70
CA ARG A 294 12.98 3.05 27.22
C ARG A 294 12.24 4.35 27.13
N VAL A 295 11.69 4.59 25.95
CA VAL A 295 11.02 5.84 25.60
C VAL A 295 9.59 5.57 25.17
N VAL A 296 8.73 6.56 25.41
CA VAL A 296 7.43 6.63 24.76
C VAL A 296 7.63 7.30 23.40
N MET A 297 7.07 6.71 22.35
CA MET A 297 6.98 7.34 21.04
C MET A 297 5.54 7.57 20.62
N VAL A 298 5.33 8.55 19.76
CA VAL A 298 4.02 8.96 19.25
C VAL A 298 4.08 9.23 17.76
N ARG A 299 3.04 8.81 17.03
CA ARG A 299 2.79 9.19 15.63
C ARG A 299 1.43 9.86 15.54
N THR A 300 1.38 11.02 14.88
CA THR A 300 0.10 11.65 14.53
C THR A 300 -0.52 10.88 13.37
N LEU A 301 -1.80 10.54 13.50
CA LEU A 301 -2.56 9.84 12.48
C LEU A 301 -3.23 10.87 11.57
N ALA A 302 -3.30 10.57 10.27
CA ALA A 302 -4.02 11.43 9.35
C ALA A 302 -5.52 11.33 9.67
N THR A 303 -6.17 12.46 9.91
CA THR A 303 -7.63 12.49 10.10
C THR A 303 -8.30 12.04 8.80
N PRO A 304 -9.30 11.14 8.85
CA PRO A 304 -10.13 10.88 7.69
C PRO A 304 -10.69 12.21 7.18
N VAL A 305 -10.47 12.53 5.90
CA VAL A 305 -11.14 13.69 5.30
C VAL A 305 -12.61 13.33 5.23
N ALA A 306 -13.42 13.96 6.07
CA ALA A 306 -14.87 13.84 6.01
C ALA A 306 -15.32 14.29 4.61
N GLU A 307 -15.99 13.38 3.87
CA GLU A 307 -16.72 13.70 2.65
C GLU A 307 -17.96 14.56 2.95
#